data_AF-K1SIA4-F1
#
_entry.id   AF-K1SIA4-F1
#
_cell.length_a   1.000
_cell.length_b   1.000
_cell.length_c   1.000
_cell.angle_alpha   90.00
_cell.angle_beta   90.00
_cell.angle_gamma   90.00
#
_symmetry.space_group_name_H-M   'P 1'
#
loop_
_entity.id
_entity.type
_entity.pdbx_description
1 polymer ?
#
loop_
_entity_poly.entity_id
_entity_poly.type
_entity_poly.pdbx_seq_one_letter_code
_entity_poly.pdbx_strand_id
1 'polypeptide(L)' 'MEDTQDIVFSGRVLDNVHGFIYYTEAEERIMNTLLFKRLQSIKQLSIVNWVFPGSEHTRYVHSLGVM' A
#
# COMPACT_ATOMS: atom_id res chain seq x y z
N MET A 1 8.82 27.75 -19.61
CA MET A 1 8.03 27.66 -18.36
C MET A 1 7.71 26.20 -18.21
N GLU A 2 8.43 25.50 -17.34
CA GLU A 2 8.09 24.13 -16.98
C GLU A 2 6.81 24.19 -16.14
N ASP A 3 5.71 23.67 -16.68
CA ASP A 3 4.50 23.42 -15.91
C ASP A 3 4.83 22.37 -14.86
N THR A 4 5.19 22.83 -13.66
CA THR A 4 5.32 21.96 -12.50
C THR A 4 3.89 21.61 -12.09
N GLN A 5 3.39 20.47 -12.57
CA GLN A 5 2.12 19.92 -12.10
C GLN A 5 2.30 19.54 -10.63
N ASP A 6 1.79 20.38 -9.72
CA ASP A 6 1.80 20.08 -8.29
C ASP A 6 1.03 18.77 -8.04
N ILE A 7 1.67 17.83 -7.33
CA ILE A 7 1.04 16.56 -6.97
C ILE A 7 -0.06 16.82 -5.93
N VAL A 8 -1.31 16.57 -6.31
CA VAL A 8 -2.46 16.70 -5.42
C VAL A 8 -2.78 15.35 -4.78
N PHE A 9 -2.67 15.28 -3.46
CA PHE A 9 -3.04 14.09 -2.70
C PHE A 9 -4.55 14.07 -2.40
N SER A 10 -5.21 12.94 -2.65
CA SER A 10 -6.64 12.74 -2.37
C SER A 10 -6.88 12.16 -0.97
N GLY A 11 -5.89 11.47 -0.39
CA GLY A 11 -6.04 10.85 0.92
C GLY A 11 -4.73 10.34 1.53
N ARG A 12 -4.85 9.62 2.64
CA ARG A 12 -3.72 9.01 3.36
C ARG A 12 -4.07 7.70 4.06
N VAL A 13 -3.11 6.79 4.16
CA VAL A 13 -3.17 5.56 4.94
C VAL A 13 -2.13 5.59 6.04
N LEU A 14 -2.48 5.10 7.23
CA LEU A 14 -1.50 4.90 8.31
C LEU A 14 -0.82 3.54 8.14
N ASP A 15 0.49 3.56 8.02
CA ASP A 15 1.37 2.40 7.97
C ASP A 15 2.33 2.41 9.17
N ASN A 16 2.71 1.22 9.64
CA ASN A 16 3.55 1.05 10.82
C ASN A 16 5.03 1.35 10.55
N VAL A 17 5.48 1.32 9.29
CA VAL A 17 6.88 1.57 8.89
C VAL A 17 7.06 3.01 8.46
N HIS A 18 6.15 3.52 7.62
CA HIS A 18 6.28 4.83 6.97
C HIS A 18 5.42 5.93 7.63
N GLY A 19 4.55 5.61 8.59
CA GLY A 19 3.60 6.58 9.15
C GLY A 19 2.48 6.86 8.16
N PHE A 20 2.17 8.12 7.87
CA PHE A 20 1.15 8.45 6.87
C PHE A 20 1.72 8.39 5.45
N ILE A 21 1.21 7.44 4.66
CA ILE A 21 1.43 7.34 3.22
C ILE A 21 0.31 8.13 2.54
N TYR A 22 0.67 9.17 1.79
CA TYR A 22 -0.28 9.96 1.02
C TYR A 22 -0.42 9.38 -0.38
N TYR A 23 -1.61 9.45 -0.94
CA TYR A 23 -1.88 8.93 -2.29
C TYR A 23 -2.74 9.90 -3.09
N THR A 24 -2.58 9.83 -4.40
CA THR A 24 -3.29 10.59 -5.44
C THR A 24 -4.59 9.91 -5.84
N GLU A 25 -5.44 10.60 -6.59
CA GLU A 25 -6.68 10.02 -7.12
C GLU A 25 -6.40 8.82 -8.06
N ALA A 26 -5.30 8.85 -8.80
CA ALA A 26 -4.91 7.75 -9.69
C ALA A 26 -4.56 6.49 -8.89
N GLU A 27 -3.78 6.63 -7.82
CA GLU A 27 -3.44 5.54 -6.92
C GLU A 27 -4.68 5.02 -6.18
N GLU A 28 -5.55 5.92 -5.74
CA GLU A 28 -6.82 5.55 -5.10
C GLU A 28 -7.71 4.67 -6.00
N ARG A 29 -7.79 5.01 -7.30
CA ARG A 29 -8.52 4.19 -8.27
C ARG A 29 -7.92 2.79 -8.40
N ILE A 30 -6.59 2.67 -8.47
CA ILE A 30 -5.88 1.39 -8.55
C ILE A 30 -6.11 0.57 -7.27
N MET A 31 -5.94 1.18 -6.10
CA MET A 31 -6.16 0.56 -4.80
C MET A 31 -7.58 0.01 -4.64
N ASN A 32 -8.56 0.66 -5.27
CA ASN A 32 -9.96 0.26 -5.20
C ASN A 32 -10.33 -0.92 -6.11
N THR A 33 -9.47 -1.30 -7.05
CA THR A 33 -9.70 -2.46 -7.92
C THR A 33 -9.64 -3.78 -7.16
N LEU A 34 -10.37 -4.80 -7.66
CA LEU A 34 -10.30 -6.16 -7.12
C LEU A 34 -8.90 -6.78 -7.27
N LEU A 35 -8.18 -6.42 -8.34
CA LEU A 35 -6.82 -6.90 -8.60
C LEU A 35 -5.85 -6.48 -7.49
N PHE A 36 -5.94 -5.23 -7.05
CA PHE A 36 -5.10 -4.72 -5.97
C PHE A 36 -5.59 -5.19 -4.60
N LYS A 37 -6.91 -5.19 -4.34
CA LYS A 37 -7.50 -5.69 -3.09
C LYS A 37 -7.20 -7.17 -2.81
N ARG A 38 -7.05 -8.00 -3.85
CA ARG A 38 -6.59 -9.40 -3.71
C ARG A 38 -5.30 -9.53 -2.90
N LEU A 39 -4.41 -8.54 -2.96
CA LEU A 39 -3.14 -8.57 -2.22
C LEU A 39 -3.33 -8.59 -0.70
N GLN A 40 -4.52 -8.23 -0.19
CA GLN A 40 -4.85 -8.31 1.24
C GLN A 40 -4.89 -9.76 1.74
N SER A 41 -5.15 -10.72 0.85
CA SER A 41 -5.19 -12.14 1.19
C SER A 41 -3.86 -12.87 0.96
N ILE A 42 -2.81 -12.16 0.52
CA ILE A 42 -1.50 -12.76 0.21
C ILE A 42 -0.49 -12.32 1.26
N LYS A 43 0.04 -13.26 2.03
CA LYS A 43 1.11 -13.00 3.00
C LYS A 43 2.40 -12.59 2.29
N GLN A 44 3.10 -11.60 2.84
CA GLN A 44 4.36 -11.13 2.27
C GLN A 44 5.41 -12.26 2.27
N LEU A 45 5.55 -12.94 3.40
CA LEU A 45 6.57 -13.97 3.64
C LEU A 45 6.00 -15.41 3.60
N SER A 46 4.85 -15.63 2.94
CA SER A 46 4.24 -16.97 2.81
C SER A 46 4.08 -17.65 4.19
N ILE A 47 4.53 -18.91 4.33
CA ILE A 47 4.45 -19.74 5.54
C ILE A 47 5.30 -19.27 6.72
N VAL A 48 6.13 -18.22 6.56
CA VAL A 48 6.99 -17.71 7.64
C VAL A 48 6.16 -17.29 8.86
N ASN A 49 4.91 -16.91 8.67
CA ASN A 49 4.01 -16.59 9.77
C ASN A 49 3.68 -17.77 10.70
N TRP A 50 3.92 -19.02 10.27
CA TRP A 50 3.76 -20.20 11.14
C TRP A 50 4.93 -20.36 12.13
N VAL A 51 6.11 -19.86 11.79
CA VAL A 51 7.29 -19.86 12.66
C VAL A 51 7.36 -18.56 13.46
N PHE A 52 7.02 -17.44 12.82
CA PHE A 52 7.00 -16.11 13.42
C PHE A 52 5.58 -15.53 13.38
N PRO A 53 4.75 -15.74 14.41
CA PRO A 53 3.34 -15.36 14.39
C PRO A 53 3.08 -13.85 14.27
N GLY A 54 4.11 -13.01 14.45
CA GLY A 54 4.05 -11.56 14.16
C GLY A 54 4.18 -11.21 12.67
N SER A 55 4.59 -12.14 11.82
CA SER A 55 4.81 -11.92 10.38
C SER A 55 3.50 -11.98 9.57
N GLU A 56 2.47 -11.28 10.04
CA GLU A 56 1.12 -11.32 9.45
C GLU A 56 0.91 -10.32 8.31
N HIS A 57 1.91 -9.48 8.05
CA HIS A 57 1.89 -8.46 7.01
C HIS A 57 1.63 -9.05 5.61
N THR A 58 0.83 -8.33 4.83
CA THR A 58 0.35 -8.77 3.53
C THR A 58 1.06 -8.02 2.41
N ARG A 59 1.01 -8.56 1.20
CA ARG A 59 1.52 -7.90 -0.01
C ARG A 59 0.84 -6.55 -0.24
N TYR A 60 -0.40 -6.39 0.21
CA TYR A 60 -1.13 -5.11 0.11
C TYR A 60 -0.41 -3.98 0.84
N VAL A 61 -0.15 -4.16 2.13
CA VAL A 61 0.51 -3.12 2.96
C VAL A 61 1.92 -2.83 2.44
N HIS A 62 2.64 -3.87 2.04
CA HIS A 62 3.96 -3.69 1.44
C HIS A 62 3.91 -2.90 0.13
N SER A 63 2.94 -3.17 -0.75
CA SER A 63 2.76 -2.40 -1.99
C SER A 63 2.40 -0.95 -1.72
N LEU A 64 1.62 -0.65 -0.68
CA LEU A 64 1.35 0.74 -0.28
C LEU A 64 2.63 1.48 0.14
N GLY A 65 3.52 0.83 0.88
CA GLY A 65 4.80 1.42 1.30
C GLY A 65 5.83 1.62 0.20
N VAL A 66 5.60 1.08 -1.01
CA VAL A 66 6.50 1.24 -2.16
C VAL A 66 6.07 2.42 -3.06
N MET A 67 4.82 2.88 -2.97
CA MET A 67 4.34 4.07 -3.67
C MET A 67 5.02 5.33 -3.12
#